data_AF-A0A5B8MIS2-F1
#
_entry.id   AF-A0A5B8MIS2-F1
#
_cell.length_a   1.000
_cell.length_b   1.000
_cell.length_c   1.000
_cell.angle_alpha   90.00
_cell.angle_beta   90.00
_cell.angle_gamma   90.00
#
_symmetry.space_group_name_H-M   'P 1'
#
loop_
_entity.id
_entity.type
_entity.pdbx_description
1 polymer ?
#
loop_
_entity_poly.entity_id
_entity_poly.type
_entity_poly.pdbx_seq_one_letter_code
_entity_poly.pdbx_strand_id
1 'polypeptide(L)'
;MSSVDWIRFQGHFPPDLQEGNFTNNAMNHLQGFLSNRKKSANTKWACVTSGGTAVPLEKRSVRFIENMSKGTRGARSTEQLLDLGYSVILLVRDDAEMPFGSLLASNKAWHEVVQKEKSARSADTDLKFKDKYQDRISENFKRQQKAKKQEKLLVLKYRDVFEYMWLLHCVALELSSKGNRALFYLAAAVSDFYIPWHKLAEHKIQSQAGTLALELENVPKVLGLLTREWAPQAYCVSFKLETDPDLLLSKARGALQQYGVHLVVANEPHNKARKVTVVGAMGEQEEIQFTPKNNCIEEPLVELVAQKHSVFFGEIIKPQRPNIKLDGQSEGTYDYNKRKAAAEMLPEDCKKALKKNKKPKSTSDGITVPKRAKTAYLYFCEERRPIMKNSNPGWSMVNITKELGTEWQALPGEERKKFEDLAKNDQLRYEMQNEAYLGQLRTKAMSM
;
A
#
# COMPACT_ATOMS: atom_id res chain seq x y z
N MET A 1 -4.66 -3.94 -26.84
CA MET A 1 -3.43 -4.65 -27.21
C MET A 1 -3.68 -6.12 -26.99
N SER A 2 -3.35 -6.95 -27.98
CA SER A 2 -3.54 -8.40 -27.98
C SER A 2 -2.24 -9.12 -27.63
N SER A 3 -2.31 -10.41 -27.28
CA SER A 3 -1.11 -11.25 -27.11
C SER A 3 -0.23 -11.28 -28.36
N VAL A 4 -0.82 -11.11 -29.55
CA VAL A 4 -0.09 -11.05 -30.83
C VAL A 4 0.81 -9.82 -30.90
N ASP A 5 0.32 -8.67 -30.43
CA ASP A 5 1.12 -7.43 -30.38
C ASP A 5 2.32 -7.59 -29.44
N TRP A 6 2.13 -8.32 -28.33
CA TRP A 6 3.20 -8.63 -27.38
C TRP A 6 4.25 -9.55 -28.00
N ILE A 7 3.86 -10.63 -28.68
CA ILE A 7 4.80 -11.54 -29.35
C ILE A 7 5.62 -10.78 -30.40
N ARG A 8 4.98 -9.91 -31.19
CA ARG A 8 5.67 -9.07 -32.16
C ARG A 8 6.69 -8.15 -31.48
N PHE A 9 6.32 -7.53 -30.36
CA PHE A 9 7.22 -6.69 -29.57
C PHE A 9 8.39 -7.46 -28.98
N GLN A 10 8.18 -8.69 -28.50
CA GLN A 10 9.25 -9.57 -28.02
C GLN A 10 10.26 -9.89 -29.13
N GLY A 11 9.81 -10.01 -30.38
CA GLY A 11 10.71 -10.14 -31.55
C GLY A 11 11.63 -8.94 -31.78
N HIS A 12 11.40 -7.81 -31.11
CA HIS A 12 12.26 -6.63 -31.18
C HIS A 12 13.30 -6.59 -30.03
N PHE A 13 13.37 -7.61 -29.18
CA PHE A 13 14.27 -7.64 -28.03
C PHE A 13 15.70 -8.02 -28.45
N PRO A 14 16.71 -7.66 -27.64
CA PRO A 14 18.06 -8.19 -27.78
C PRO A 14 18.06 -9.74 -27.71
N PRO A 15 18.79 -10.46 -28.58
CA PRO A 15 18.85 -11.93 -28.58
C PRO A 15 19.34 -12.51 -27.24
N ASP A 16 20.29 -11.83 -26.59
CA ASP A 16 20.82 -12.20 -25.28
C ASP A 16 19.80 -12.03 -24.14
N LEU A 17 18.76 -11.22 -24.33
CA LEU A 17 17.64 -11.16 -23.39
C LEU A 17 16.74 -12.40 -23.50
N GLN A 18 16.70 -13.07 -24.65
CA GLN A 18 15.86 -14.25 -24.86
C GLN A 18 16.52 -15.54 -24.34
N GLU A 19 17.85 -15.65 -24.40
CA GLU A 19 18.58 -16.89 -24.06
C GLU A 19 19.77 -16.69 -23.11
N GLY A 20 19.97 -15.48 -22.57
CA GLY A 20 21.17 -15.14 -21.82
C GLY A 20 21.10 -15.36 -20.31
N ASN A 21 22.27 -15.19 -19.69
CA ASN A 21 22.47 -15.33 -18.24
C ASN A 21 21.58 -14.39 -17.41
N PHE A 22 21.26 -13.19 -17.92
CA PHE A 22 20.36 -12.26 -17.24
C PHE A 22 19.01 -12.92 -16.95
N THR A 23 18.41 -13.50 -17.98
CA THR A 23 17.10 -14.14 -17.97
C THR A 23 17.08 -15.35 -17.05
N ASN A 24 18.05 -16.25 -17.20
CA ASN A 24 18.16 -17.44 -16.37
C ASN A 24 18.35 -17.10 -14.89
N ASN A 25 19.23 -16.13 -14.59
CA ASN A 25 19.47 -15.71 -13.21
C ASN A 25 18.23 -15.04 -12.59
N ALA A 26 17.55 -14.17 -13.34
CA ALA A 26 16.33 -13.51 -12.86
C ALA A 26 15.21 -14.53 -12.58
N MET A 27 14.97 -15.48 -13.48
CA MET A 27 13.95 -16.52 -13.29
C MET A 27 14.29 -17.44 -12.12
N ASN A 28 15.55 -17.87 -11.99
CA ASN A 28 15.97 -18.72 -10.87
C ASN A 28 15.76 -18.01 -9.51
N HIS A 29 16.12 -16.73 -9.41
CA HIS A 29 15.89 -15.95 -8.20
C HIS A 29 14.39 -15.74 -7.92
N LEU A 30 13.61 -15.47 -8.96
CA LEU A 30 12.16 -15.29 -8.86
C LEU A 30 11.48 -16.57 -8.36
N GLN A 31 11.72 -17.69 -9.01
CA GLN A 31 11.15 -18.98 -8.64
C GLN A 31 11.63 -19.44 -7.26
N GLY A 32 12.91 -19.23 -6.93
CA GLY A 32 13.44 -19.50 -5.60
C GLY A 32 12.77 -18.65 -4.51
N PHE A 33 12.47 -17.37 -4.80
CA PHE A 33 11.76 -16.49 -3.87
C PHE A 33 10.30 -16.88 -3.66
N LEU A 34 9.62 -17.30 -4.74
CA LEU A 34 8.20 -17.68 -4.71
C LEU A 34 7.95 -19.04 -4.07
N SER A 35 8.88 -20.00 -4.26
CA SER A 35 8.83 -21.35 -3.71
C SER A 35 9.37 -21.47 -2.28
N ASN A 36 9.80 -20.35 -1.69
CA ASN A 36 10.43 -20.32 -0.38
C ASN A 36 9.51 -20.87 0.72
N ARG A 37 9.98 -21.87 1.48
CA ARG A 37 9.24 -22.55 2.55
C ARG A 37 8.82 -21.63 3.71
N LYS A 38 9.45 -20.47 3.87
CA LYS A 38 9.07 -19.45 4.86
C LYS A 38 7.78 -18.71 4.47
N LYS A 39 7.28 -18.90 3.25
CA LYS A 39 6.03 -18.29 2.75
C LYS A 39 4.85 -19.18 3.13
N SER A 40 3.79 -18.57 3.66
CA SER A 40 2.53 -19.26 3.92
C SER A 40 1.59 -19.15 2.72
N ALA A 41 0.55 -20.01 2.69
CA ALA A 41 -0.52 -19.90 1.69
C ALA A 41 -1.24 -18.53 1.72
N ASN A 42 -1.24 -17.85 2.87
CA ASN A 42 -1.87 -16.54 3.05
C ASN A 42 -0.91 -15.36 2.78
N THR A 43 0.27 -15.63 2.22
CA THR A 43 1.24 -14.56 1.91
C THR A 43 0.61 -13.56 0.94
N LYS A 44 0.68 -12.27 1.31
CA LYS A 44 0.36 -11.15 0.42
C LYS A 44 1.58 -10.84 -0.43
N TRP A 45 1.41 -10.75 -1.75
CA TRP A 45 2.50 -10.52 -2.69
C TRP A 45 2.38 -9.13 -3.29
N ALA A 46 3.51 -8.47 -3.54
CA ALA A 46 3.54 -7.21 -4.28
C ALA A 46 4.69 -7.19 -5.28
N CYS A 47 4.41 -6.88 -6.54
CA CYS A 47 5.39 -6.44 -7.52
C CYS A 47 5.42 -4.91 -7.51
N VAL A 48 6.53 -4.31 -7.11
CA VAL A 48 6.76 -2.87 -7.16
C VAL A 48 7.70 -2.57 -8.31
N THR A 49 7.33 -1.65 -9.21
CA THR A 49 8.26 -1.12 -10.21
C THR A 49 8.75 0.26 -9.81
N SER A 50 10.04 0.53 -10.00
CA SER A 50 10.70 1.75 -9.53
C SER A 50 11.83 2.19 -10.45
N GLY A 51 12.09 3.49 -10.55
CA GLY A 51 13.09 4.05 -11.46
C GLY A 51 12.52 4.33 -12.85
N GLY A 52 13.38 4.78 -13.76
CA GLY A 52 13.02 5.05 -15.16
C GLY A 52 13.64 4.04 -16.11
N THR A 53 13.05 3.83 -17.27
CA THR A 53 13.67 3.01 -18.32
C THR A 53 14.53 3.88 -19.24
N ALA A 54 15.65 3.30 -19.69
CA ALA A 54 16.45 3.83 -20.78
C ALA A 54 16.03 3.20 -22.12
N VAL A 55 16.27 3.92 -23.20
CA VAL A 55 16.16 3.41 -24.58
C VAL A 55 17.53 3.58 -25.22
N PRO A 56 18.25 2.49 -25.52
CA PRO A 56 19.54 2.59 -26.19
C PRO A 56 19.36 3.15 -27.61
N LEU A 57 20.32 3.95 -28.07
CA LEU A 57 20.37 4.42 -29.46
C LEU A 57 21.27 3.55 -30.35
N GLU A 58 22.15 2.79 -29.73
CA GLU A 58 23.10 1.88 -30.36
C GLU A 58 23.12 0.55 -29.60
N LYS A 59 23.44 -0.58 -30.25
CA LYS A 59 23.57 -1.89 -29.58
C LYS A 59 24.72 -1.92 -28.58
N ARG A 60 25.88 -1.35 -28.99
CA ARG A 60 26.97 -1.02 -28.06
C ARG A 60 26.76 0.38 -27.54
N SER A 61 25.77 0.49 -26.65
CA SER A 61 25.17 1.76 -26.27
C SER A 61 26.17 2.68 -25.58
N VAL A 62 26.29 3.90 -26.10
CA VAL A 62 26.96 5.02 -25.43
C VAL A 62 25.94 6.10 -25.05
N ARG A 63 24.83 6.17 -25.81
CA ARG A 63 23.78 7.16 -25.62
C ARG A 63 22.43 6.48 -25.41
N PHE A 64 21.60 7.13 -24.61
CA PHE A 64 20.27 6.64 -24.26
C PHE A 64 19.27 7.80 -24.23
N ILE A 65 18.00 7.51 -24.56
CA ILE A 65 16.87 8.35 -24.18
C ILE A 65 16.37 7.84 -22.84
N GLU A 66 16.16 8.74 -21.88
CA GLU A 66 15.85 8.35 -20.51
C GLU A 66 14.60 9.04 -19.96
N ASN A 67 13.73 8.25 -19.33
CA ASN A 67 12.64 8.77 -18.53
C ASN A 67 13.14 9.05 -17.10
N MET A 68 13.17 10.31 -16.70
CA MET A 68 13.73 10.72 -15.41
C MET A 68 12.90 10.22 -14.22
N SER A 69 13.47 9.34 -13.40
CA SER A 69 12.91 8.92 -12.13
C SER A 69 13.98 8.44 -11.15
N LYS A 70 14.10 9.11 -10.01
CA LYS A 70 15.05 8.73 -8.94
C LYS A 70 14.71 7.41 -8.26
N GLY A 71 13.50 6.88 -8.45
CA GLY A 71 13.02 5.68 -7.78
C GLY A 71 12.56 5.86 -6.32
N THR A 72 12.60 7.08 -5.78
CA THR A 72 12.22 7.36 -4.38
C THR A 72 10.84 6.80 -4.01
N ARG A 73 9.82 7.01 -4.84
CA ARG A 73 8.46 6.52 -4.57
C ARG A 73 8.43 5.00 -4.47
N GLY A 74 9.03 4.27 -5.42
CA GLY A 74 9.04 2.82 -5.41
C GLY A 74 9.87 2.26 -4.24
N ALA A 75 11.00 2.90 -3.92
CA ALA A 75 11.82 2.55 -2.76
C ALA A 75 11.01 2.67 -1.46
N ARG A 76 10.39 3.83 -1.23
CA ARG A 76 9.59 4.08 -0.01
C ARG A 76 8.33 3.23 0.05
N SER A 77 7.67 3.03 -1.08
CA SER A 77 6.49 2.18 -1.13
C SER A 77 6.83 0.72 -0.82
N THR A 78 8.00 0.24 -1.24
CA THR A 78 8.51 -1.08 -0.89
C THR A 78 8.76 -1.22 0.61
N GLU A 79 9.39 -0.22 1.23
CA GLU A 79 9.59 -0.20 2.70
C GLU A 79 8.25 -0.35 3.44
N GLN A 80 7.22 0.41 3.03
CA GLN A 80 5.90 0.36 3.67
C GLN A 80 5.16 -0.96 3.43
N LEU A 81 5.21 -1.51 2.21
CA LEU A 81 4.61 -2.81 1.91
C LEU A 81 5.23 -3.94 2.75
N LEU A 82 6.56 -3.91 2.95
CA LEU A 82 7.25 -4.86 3.82
C LEU A 82 6.78 -4.76 5.28
N ASP A 83 6.58 -3.55 5.79
CA ASP A 83 6.08 -3.32 7.14
C ASP A 83 4.62 -3.75 7.31
N LEU A 84 3.79 -3.59 6.27
CA LEU A 84 2.43 -4.13 6.18
C LEU A 84 2.36 -5.65 5.93
N GLY A 85 3.52 -6.31 5.90
CA GLY A 85 3.68 -7.75 5.90
C GLY A 85 3.76 -8.41 4.52
N TYR A 86 3.75 -7.64 3.43
CA TYR A 86 3.88 -8.19 2.07
C TYR A 86 5.24 -8.85 1.84
N SER A 87 5.26 -9.84 0.96
CA SER A 87 6.47 -10.26 0.26
C SER A 87 6.59 -9.46 -1.04
N VAL A 88 7.67 -8.71 -1.18
CA VAL A 88 7.82 -7.72 -2.26
C VAL A 88 8.86 -8.20 -3.27
N ILE A 89 8.49 -8.19 -4.55
CA ILE A 89 9.38 -8.28 -5.70
C ILE A 89 9.55 -6.86 -6.22
N LEU A 90 10.74 -6.30 -6.03
CA LEU A 90 11.08 -4.96 -6.50
C LEU A 90 11.78 -5.06 -7.85
N LEU A 91 11.11 -4.63 -8.92
CA LEU A 91 11.74 -4.33 -10.20
C LEU A 91 12.27 -2.89 -10.13
N VAL A 92 13.58 -2.71 -10.15
CA VAL A 92 14.19 -1.38 -9.96
C VAL A 92 15.28 -1.12 -10.96
N ARG A 93 15.34 0.13 -11.44
CA ARG A 93 16.48 0.58 -12.23
C ARG A 93 17.77 0.45 -11.41
N ASP A 94 18.84 -0.04 -12.01
CA ASP A 94 20.07 -0.43 -11.31
C ASP A 94 20.77 0.68 -10.49
N ASP A 95 20.63 1.93 -10.92
CA ASP A 95 21.14 3.18 -10.30
C ASP A 95 20.08 3.94 -9.48
N ALA A 96 18.84 3.46 -9.42
CA ALA A 96 17.76 4.14 -8.70
C ALA A 96 17.87 3.93 -7.18
N GLU A 97 17.15 4.77 -6.43
CA GLU A 97 17.08 4.68 -4.98
C GLU A 97 16.58 3.30 -4.53
N MET A 98 17.32 2.71 -3.59
CA MET A 98 17.01 1.41 -3.00
C MET A 98 16.23 1.58 -1.69
N PRO A 99 15.31 0.65 -1.36
CA PRO A 99 14.62 0.64 -0.06
C PRO A 99 15.63 0.66 1.09
N PHE A 100 15.32 1.41 2.14
CA PHE A 100 16.14 1.66 3.33
C PHE A 100 17.40 2.52 3.06
N GLY A 101 17.75 2.78 1.80
CA GLY A 101 18.94 3.53 1.39
C GLY A 101 18.78 5.06 1.34
N SER A 102 17.57 5.57 1.51
CA SER A 102 17.23 7.00 1.27
C SER A 102 18.04 8.08 1.98
N LEU A 103 18.66 7.77 3.12
CA LEU A 103 19.58 8.70 3.79
C LEU A 103 20.86 8.88 2.99
N LEU A 104 21.37 7.80 2.41
CA LEU A 104 22.57 7.75 1.57
C LEU A 104 22.27 8.07 0.10
N ALA A 105 21.02 7.90 -0.34
CA ALA A 105 20.55 8.29 -1.67
C ALA A 105 20.18 9.79 -1.77
N SER A 106 20.33 10.55 -0.69
CA SER A 106 20.45 12.00 -0.80
C SER A 106 21.82 12.32 -1.41
N ASN A 107 21.96 13.36 -2.24
CA ASN A 107 23.22 13.79 -2.87
C ASN A 107 24.29 14.27 -1.86
N LYS A 108 24.39 13.62 -0.70
CA LYS A 108 25.26 13.97 0.41
C LYS A 108 26.52 13.14 0.33
N ALA A 109 27.65 13.81 0.43
CA ALA A 109 28.93 13.13 0.52
C ALA A 109 29.11 12.49 1.91
N TRP A 110 29.96 11.48 2.01
CA TRP A 110 30.22 10.76 3.27
C TRP A 110 30.59 11.67 4.44
N HIS A 111 31.37 12.73 4.20
CA HIS A 111 31.76 13.69 5.24
C HIS A 111 30.59 14.52 5.80
N GLU A 112 29.46 14.57 5.08
CA GLU A 112 28.24 15.22 5.57
C GLU A 112 27.50 14.36 6.58
N VAL A 113 27.63 13.03 6.49
CA VAL A 113 26.85 12.02 7.23
C VAL A 113 27.67 11.36 8.34
N VAL A 114 28.96 11.18 8.12
CA VAL A 114 29.90 10.50 9.01
C VAL A 114 30.80 11.52 9.71
N GLN A 115 31.22 11.22 10.93
CA GLN A 115 32.17 11.98 11.73
C GLN A 115 33.18 11.04 12.40
N LYS A 116 34.40 11.53 12.65
CA LYS A 116 35.41 10.77 13.38
C LYS A 116 35.01 10.63 14.85
N GLU A 117 35.15 9.43 15.39
CA GLU A 117 35.05 9.17 16.81
C GLU A 117 36.44 9.33 17.45
N LYS A 118 36.51 10.10 18.53
CA LYS A 118 37.77 10.26 19.28
C LYS A 118 37.96 9.02 20.15
N SER A 119 38.60 7.98 19.62
CA SER A 119 39.08 6.85 20.41
C SER A 119 40.36 7.26 21.14
N ALA A 120 40.42 7.02 22.46
CA ALA A 120 41.57 7.34 23.29
C ALA A 120 42.70 6.29 23.20
N ARG A 121 42.54 5.18 22.46
CA ARG A 121 43.42 4.00 22.58
C ARG A 121 43.74 3.23 21.28
N SER A 122 43.53 3.80 20.09
CA SER A 122 43.87 3.09 18.84
C SER A 122 44.29 4.05 17.74
N ALA A 123 45.27 3.64 16.92
CA ALA A 123 45.64 4.31 15.68
C ALA A 123 44.59 4.12 14.56
N ASP A 124 43.56 3.31 14.83
CA ASP A 124 42.42 3.12 13.94
C ASP A 124 41.36 4.22 14.15
N THR A 125 40.96 4.87 13.06
CA THR A 125 39.98 5.96 13.14
C THR A 125 38.58 5.38 13.14
N ASP A 126 38.01 5.17 14.33
CA ASP A 126 36.60 4.78 14.44
C ASP A 126 35.70 5.86 13.80
N LEU A 127 34.78 5.42 12.94
CA LEU A 127 33.83 6.28 12.24
C LEU A 127 32.43 6.07 12.82
N LYS A 128 31.73 7.16 13.12
CA LYS A 128 30.32 7.14 13.54
C LYS A 128 29.46 8.04 12.66
N PHE A 129 28.16 7.76 12.54
CA PHE A 129 27.27 8.72 11.90
C PHE A 129 27.07 9.94 12.81
N LYS A 130 26.77 11.09 12.21
CA LYS A 130 26.38 12.28 12.96
C LYS A 130 25.04 12.01 13.64
N ASP A 131 24.87 12.52 14.86
CA ASP A 131 23.74 12.21 15.75
C ASP A 131 22.38 12.42 15.05
N LYS A 132 22.23 13.50 14.26
CA LYS A 132 21.03 13.79 13.47
C LYS A 132 20.62 12.71 12.45
N TYR A 133 21.52 11.80 12.08
CA TYR A 133 21.27 10.71 11.14
C TYR A 133 21.32 9.33 11.81
N GLN A 134 21.96 9.22 12.97
CA GLN A 134 22.23 7.96 13.65
C GLN A 134 20.95 7.14 13.87
N ASP A 135 19.90 7.76 14.40
CA ASP A 135 18.64 7.07 14.70
C ASP A 135 17.95 6.53 13.44
N ARG A 136 17.84 7.37 12.41
CA ARG A 136 17.14 7.00 11.17
C ARG A 136 17.93 5.97 10.36
N ILE A 137 19.26 6.04 10.34
CA ILE A 137 20.12 5.02 9.71
C ILE A 137 20.00 3.70 10.48
N SER A 138 20.08 3.74 11.81
CA SER A 138 19.97 2.55 12.66
C SER A 138 18.63 1.85 12.48
N GLU A 139 17.53 2.62 12.42
CA GLU A 139 16.19 2.07 12.21
C GLU A 139 16.03 1.44 10.82
N ASN A 140 16.48 2.14 9.77
CA ASN A 140 16.45 1.59 8.41
C ASN A 140 17.29 0.32 8.28
N PHE A 141 18.47 0.28 8.92
CA PHE A 141 19.32 -0.90 8.94
C PHE A 141 18.64 -2.08 9.63
N LYS A 142 17.99 -1.86 10.78
CA LYS A 142 17.19 -2.90 11.47
C LYS A 142 16.05 -3.42 10.60
N ARG A 143 15.30 -2.53 9.95
CA ARG A 143 14.20 -2.90 9.02
C ARG A 143 14.72 -3.71 7.83
N GLN A 144 15.85 -3.30 7.24
CA GLN A 144 16.51 -4.03 6.16
C GLN A 144 16.97 -5.43 6.60
N GLN A 145 17.62 -5.54 7.77
CA GLN A 145 18.03 -6.83 8.32
C GLN A 145 16.84 -7.76 8.57
N LYS A 146 15.74 -7.22 9.11
CA LYS A 146 14.49 -7.96 9.32
C LYS A 146 13.93 -8.49 8.00
N ALA A 147 13.84 -7.65 6.97
CA ALA A 147 13.37 -8.06 5.65
C ALA A 147 14.26 -9.13 5.01
N LYS A 148 15.58 -9.02 5.17
CA LYS A 148 16.56 -10.02 4.72
C LYS A 148 16.40 -11.34 5.46
N LYS A 149 16.32 -11.33 6.79
CA LYS A 149 16.15 -12.54 7.62
C LYS A 149 14.86 -13.29 7.29
N GLN A 150 13.79 -12.55 7.04
CA GLN A 150 12.49 -13.09 6.67
C GLN A 150 12.38 -13.43 5.16
N GLU A 151 13.42 -13.15 4.37
CA GLU A 151 13.44 -13.33 2.92
C GLU A 151 12.18 -12.75 2.25
N LYS A 152 11.78 -11.54 2.68
CA LYS A 152 10.56 -10.87 2.21
C LYS A 152 10.77 -9.91 1.04
N LEU A 153 12.00 -9.64 0.65
CA LEU A 153 12.34 -8.75 -0.45
C LEU A 153 13.20 -9.47 -1.47
N LEU A 154 12.73 -9.55 -2.71
CA LEU A 154 13.53 -9.88 -3.89
C LEU A 154 13.73 -8.58 -4.69
N VAL A 155 14.96 -8.34 -5.13
CA VAL A 155 15.28 -7.21 -6.01
C VAL A 155 15.74 -7.75 -7.36
N LEU A 156 15.06 -7.34 -8.42
CA LEU A 156 15.44 -7.62 -9.80
C LEU A 156 15.75 -6.28 -10.47
N LYS A 157 16.97 -6.15 -10.98
CA LYS A 157 17.44 -4.91 -11.58
C LYS A 157 17.18 -4.90 -13.09
N TYR A 158 16.86 -3.74 -13.62
CA TYR A 158 16.78 -3.47 -15.06
C TYR A 158 17.49 -2.16 -15.40
N ARG A 159 17.73 -1.91 -16.68
CA ARG A 159 18.29 -0.66 -17.20
C ARG A 159 17.39 -0.08 -18.28
N ASP A 160 17.10 -0.87 -19.29
CA ASP A 160 16.34 -0.43 -20.45
C ASP A 160 14.88 -0.93 -20.44
N VAL A 161 14.12 -0.44 -21.42
CA VAL A 161 12.72 -0.81 -21.61
C VAL A 161 12.53 -2.29 -21.94
N PHE A 162 13.50 -2.95 -22.60
CA PHE A 162 13.39 -4.37 -22.94
C PHE A 162 13.52 -5.24 -21.70
N GLU A 163 14.58 -5.02 -20.90
CA GLU A 163 14.79 -5.71 -19.62
C GLU A 163 13.59 -5.49 -18.68
N TYR A 164 13.09 -4.26 -18.60
CA TYR A 164 11.89 -3.94 -17.80
C TYR A 164 10.65 -4.72 -18.25
N MET A 165 10.33 -4.69 -19.54
CA MET A 165 9.13 -5.34 -20.07
C MET A 165 9.21 -6.86 -19.93
N TRP A 166 10.39 -7.43 -20.16
CA TRP A 166 10.64 -8.85 -19.98
C TRP A 166 10.46 -9.27 -18.52
N LEU A 167 11.09 -8.57 -17.58
CA LEU A 167 10.97 -8.86 -16.14
C LEU A 167 9.52 -8.70 -15.65
N LEU A 168 8.82 -7.65 -16.08
CA LEU A 168 7.43 -7.44 -15.71
C LEU A 168 6.54 -8.58 -16.19
N HIS A 169 6.74 -9.05 -17.42
CA HIS A 169 6.02 -10.19 -17.98
C HIS A 169 6.27 -11.47 -17.17
N CYS A 170 7.52 -11.80 -16.90
CA CYS A 170 7.89 -12.97 -16.10
C CYS A 170 7.29 -12.94 -14.70
N VAL A 171 7.41 -11.81 -14.00
CA VAL A 171 6.82 -11.63 -12.66
C VAL A 171 5.29 -11.71 -12.72
N ALA A 172 4.67 -11.18 -13.77
CA ALA A 172 3.22 -11.27 -13.96
C ALA A 172 2.73 -12.71 -14.07
N LEU A 173 3.36 -13.51 -14.93
CA LEU A 173 2.99 -14.91 -15.11
C LEU A 173 3.18 -15.74 -13.83
N GLU A 174 4.30 -15.55 -13.14
CA GLU A 174 4.60 -16.26 -11.90
C GLU A 174 3.65 -15.87 -10.74
N LEU A 175 3.33 -14.57 -10.63
CA LEU A 175 2.37 -14.07 -9.64
C LEU A 175 0.90 -14.35 -10.00
N SER A 176 0.59 -14.71 -11.24
CA SER A 176 -0.76 -15.09 -11.68
C SER A 176 -1.32 -16.22 -10.81
N SER A 177 -0.47 -17.20 -10.47
CA SER A 177 -0.80 -18.32 -9.56
C SER A 177 -1.18 -17.90 -8.14
N LYS A 178 -0.87 -16.65 -7.73
CA LYS A 178 -1.19 -16.11 -6.40
C LYS A 178 -2.54 -15.38 -6.37
N GLY A 179 -3.18 -15.24 -7.52
CA GLY A 179 -4.53 -14.72 -7.67
C GLY A 179 -4.69 -13.33 -7.06
N ASN A 180 -5.81 -13.13 -6.36
CA ASN A 180 -6.20 -11.88 -5.74
C ASN A 180 -5.32 -11.43 -4.57
N ARG A 181 -4.35 -12.23 -4.12
CA ARG A 181 -3.36 -11.84 -3.11
C ARG A 181 -2.13 -11.15 -3.70
N ALA A 182 -2.03 -11.06 -5.03
CA ALA A 182 -0.96 -10.35 -5.73
C ALA A 182 -1.34 -8.89 -6.02
N LEU A 183 -0.45 -7.97 -5.64
CA LEU A 183 -0.51 -6.55 -5.93
C LEU A 183 0.51 -6.19 -7.01
N PHE A 184 0.12 -5.47 -8.04
CA PHE A 184 1.03 -4.75 -8.93
C PHE A 184 0.99 -3.27 -8.60
N TYR A 185 2.13 -2.71 -8.18
CA TYR A 185 2.31 -1.30 -7.86
C TYR A 185 3.30 -0.68 -8.84
N LEU A 186 2.76 -0.12 -9.93
CA LEU A 186 3.51 0.18 -11.14
C LEU A 186 4.02 1.63 -11.18
N ALA A 187 4.99 1.96 -10.33
CA ALA A 187 5.51 3.31 -10.15
C ALA A 187 6.74 3.66 -11.02
N ALA A 188 7.20 2.77 -11.91
CA ALA A 188 8.29 3.05 -12.84
C ALA A 188 7.88 4.09 -13.91
N ALA A 189 8.84 4.91 -14.31
CA ALA A 189 8.70 5.83 -15.45
C ALA A 189 9.13 5.10 -16.73
N VAL A 190 8.18 4.41 -17.35
CA VAL A 190 8.42 3.60 -18.55
C VAL A 190 8.42 4.49 -19.79
N SER A 191 9.36 4.25 -20.69
CA SER A 191 9.49 4.94 -21.98
C SER A 191 8.25 4.67 -22.84
N ASP A 192 7.70 5.73 -23.43
CA ASP A 192 6.57 5.62 -24.35
C ASP A 192 7.00 5.24 -25.78
N PHE A 193 8.28 5.45 -26.09
CA PHE A 193 8.88 5.23 -27.40
C PHE A 193 10.17 4.41 -27.26
N TYR A 194 10.54 3.68 -28.31
CA TYR A 194 11.76 2.88 -28.36
C TYR A 194 12.26 2.68 -29.81
N ILE A 195 13.45 2.12 -29.97
CA ILE A 195 13.97 1.68 -31.26
C ILE A 195 14.05 0.15 -31.23
N PRO A 196 13.43 -0.58 -32.18
CA PRO A 196 13.57 -2.03 -32.28
C PRO A 196 15.04 -2.46 -32.35
N TRP A 197 15.41 -3.56 -31.69
CA TRP A 197 16.81 -3.99 -31.62
C TRP A 197 17.49 -4.13 -32.99
N HIS A 198 16.77 -4.67 -33.97
CA HIS A 198 17.29 -4.85 -35.33
C HIS A 198 17.50 -3.54 -36.10
N LYS A 199 16.90 -2.42 -35.66
CA LYS A 199 17.08 -1.07 -36.23
C LYS A 199 18.18 -0.26 -35.53
N LEU A 200 18.70 -0.72 -34.40
CA LEU A 200 19.78 -0.03 -33.68
C LEU A 200 21.09 -0.10 -34.46
N ALA A 201 21.81 1.02 -34.49
CA ALA A 201 23.18 1.06 -34.98
C ALA A 201 24.07 0.14 -34.13
N GLU A 202 24.99 -0.60 -34.75
CA GLU A 202 25.90 -1.49 -34.00
C GLU A 202 26.84 -0.71 -33.07
N HIS A 203 27.31 0.45 -33.53
CA HIS A 203 28.32 1.28 -32.89
C HIS A 203 27.85 2.73 -32.71
N LYS A 204 28.56 3.47 -31.84
CA LYS A 204 28.36 4.90 -31.57
C LYS A 204 28.08 5.69 -32.85
N ILE A 205 26.93 6.37 -32.88
CA ILE A 205 26.54 7.24 -33.99
C ILE A 205 27.53 8.42 -34.07
N GLN A 206 28.14 8.64 -35.23
CA GLN A 206 29.18 9.65 -35.45
C GLN A 206 28.57 11.04 -35.67
N SER A 207 29.24 12.09 -35.17
CA SER A 207 28.76 13.47 -35.20
C SER A 207 29.12 14.27 -36.46
N GLN A 208 29.79 13.64 -37.44
CA GLN A 208 30.33 14.33 -38.62
C GLN A 208 29.26 14.70 -39.66
N ALA A 209 28.07 14.11 -39.60
CA ALA A 209 27.01 14.28 -40.60
C ALA A 209 26.07 15.48 -40.36
N GLY A 210 26.39 16.37 -39.41
CA GLY A 210 25.53 17.52 -39.07
C GLY A 210 24.39 17.13 -38.12
N THR A 211 23.13 17.16 -38.59
CA THR A 211 21.93 16.91 -37.78
C THR A 211 21.67 15.43 -37.55
N LEU A 212 21.20 15.05 -36.36
CA LEU A 212 20.74 13.69 -36.03
C LEU A 212 19.22 13.62 -35.97
N ALA A 213 18.61 12.82 -36.86
CA ALA A 213 17.20 12.46 -36.79
C ALA A 213 17.05 11.03 -36.22
N LEU A 214 16.15 10.85 -35.25
CA LEU A 214 15.85 9.56 -34.65
C LEU A 214 14.40 9.18 -34.97
N GLU A 215 14.22 7.98 -35.51
CA GLU A 215 12.90 7.38 -35.72
C GLU A 215 12.62 6.42 -34.57
N LEU A 216 11.51 6.64 -33.86
CA LEU A 216 11.11 5.86 -32.70
C LEU A 216 9.74 5.23 -32.92
N GLU A 217 9.56 4.00 -32.46
CA GLU A 217 8.28 3.29 -32.45
C GLU A 217 7.61 3.40 -31.07
N ASN A 218 6.29 3.30 -31.02
CA ASN A 218 5.54 3.32 -29.75
C ASN A 218 5.81 2.04 -28.95
N VAL A 219 6.14 2.18 -27.68
CA VAL A 219 6.18 1.07 -26.74
C VAL A 219 4.76 0.57 -26.50
N PRO A 220 4.48 -0.74 -26.67
CA PRO A 220 3.15 -1.26 -26.53
C PRO A 220 2.61 -1.10 -25.09
N LYS A 221 1.34 -0.73 -24.96
CA LYS A 221 0.69 -0.51 -23.65
C LYS A 221 0.31 -1.85 -22.99
N VAL A 222 1.26 -2.44 -22.27
CA VAL A 222 1.14 -3.77 -21.63
C VAL A 222 0.17 -3.82 -20.44
N LEU A 223 -0.23 -2.69 -19.85
CA LEU A 223 -1.12 -2.67 -18.67
C LEU A 223 -2.43 -3.43 -18.92
N GLY A 224 -2.98 -3.32 -20.13
CA GLY A 224 -4.19 -4.03 -20.51
C GLY A 224 -4.00 -5.54 -20.67
N LEU A 225 -2.79 -6.01 -21.03
CA LEU A 225 -2.47 -7.44 -21.06
C LEU A 225 -2.22 -7.97 -19.65
N LEU A 226 -1.55 -7.18 -18.81
CA LEU A 226 -1.31 -7.54 -17.41
C LEU A 226 -2.61 -7.89 -16.69
N THR A 227 -3.63 -7.04 -16.82
CA THR A 227 -4.93 -7.18 -16.12
C THR A 227 -5.89 -8.17 -16.77
N ARG A 228 -5.70 -8.55 -18.03
CA ARG A 228 -6.62 -9.44 -18.76
C ARG A 228 -6.07 -10.83 -19.01
N GLU A 229 -4.76 -10.95 -19.16
CA GLU A 229 -4.11 -12.18 -19.62
C GLU A 229 -3.01 -12.64 -18.67
N TRP A 230 -2.06 -11.77 -18.31
CA TRP A 230 -0.88 -12.23 -17.56
C TRP A 230 -1.20 -12.52 -16.09
N ALA A 231 -1.91 -11.62 -15.42
CA ALA A 231 -2.27 -11.74 -14.01
C ALA A 231 -3.71 -11.21 -13.76
N PRO A 232 -4.74 -11.83 -14.36
CA PRO A 232 -6.10 -11.26 -14.39
C PRO A 232 -6.79 -11.17 -13.04
N GLN A 233 -6.35 -11.97 -12.07
CA GLN A 233 -6.89 -11.95 -10.72
C GLN A 233 -6.14 -11.00 -9.78
N ALA A 234 -5.01 -10.43 -10.20
CA ALA A 234 -4.19 -9.58 -9.35
C ALA A 234 -4.78 -8.16 -9.22
N TYR A 235 -4.52 -7.52 -8.08
CA TYR A 235 -4.89 -6.12 -7.87
C TYR A 235 -3.83 -5.20 -8.49
N CYS A 236 -4.23 -4.38 -9.46
CA CYS A 236 -3.30 -3.53 -10.21
C CYS A 236 -3.48 -2.05 -9.91
N VAL A 237 -2.39 -1.40 -9.53
CA VAL A 237 -2.25 0.03 -9.27
C VAL A 237 -1.26 0.62 -10.26
N SER A 238 -1.70 1.62 -11.01
CA SER A 238 -0.86 2.35 -11.95
C SER A 238 -0.65 3.80 -11.52
N PHE A 239 0.34 4.46 -12.09
CA PHE A 239 0.68 5.84 -11.81
C PHE A 239 0.49 6.70 -13.04
N LYS A 240 -0.04 7.91 -12.85
CA LYS A 240 -0.12 8.93 -13.90
C LYS A 240 0.45 10.24 -13.39
N LEU A 241 1.28 10.86 -14.22
CA LEU A 241 1.91 12.13 -13.97
C LEU A 241 1.53 13.09 -15.09
N GLU A 242 0.95 14.23 -14.76
CA GLU A 242 0.60 15.28 -15.72
C GLU A 242 0.74 16.65 -15.04
N THR A 243 0.98 17.69 -15.84
CA THR A 243 1.08 19.07 -15.35
C THR A 243 -0.27 19.78 -15.23
N ASP A 244 -1.26 19.33 -16.00
CA ASP A 244 -2.62 19.88 -16.01
C ASP A 244 -3.56 18.99 -15.18
N PRO A 245 -4.17 19.52 -14.08
CA PRO A 245 -5.05 18.75 -13.20
C PRO A 245 -6.30 18.18 -13.88
N ASP A 246 -6.91 18.91 -14.83
CA ASP A 246 -8.14 18.46 -15.49
C ASP A 246 -7.82 17.32 -16.46
N LEU A 247 -6.71 17.45 -17.19
CA LEU A 247 -6.19 16.40 -18.04
C LEU A 247 -5.72 15.18 -17.24
N LEU A 248 -5.14 15.40 -16.06
CA LEU A 248 -4.66 14.35 -15.17
C LEU A 248 -5.80 13.42 -14.73
N LEU A 249 -6.90 13.98 -14.24
CA LEU A 249 -8.05 13.20 -13.79
C LEU A 249 -8.76 12.50 -14.96
N SER A 250 -8.90 13.19 -16.10
CA SER A 250 -9.45 12.59 -17.31
C SER A 250 -8.61 11.39 -17.78
N LYS A 251 -7.29 11.54 -17.85
CA LYS A 251 -6.37 10.45 -18.22
C LYS A 251 -6.36 9.33 -17.19
N ALA A 252 -6.48 9.64 -15.89
CA ALA A 252 -6.57 8.62 -14.84
C ALA A 252 -7.84 7.76 -14.99
N ARG A 253 -9.01 8.40 -15.20
CA ARG A 253 -10.27 7.69 -15.47
C ARG A 253 -10.22 6.89 -16.76
N GLY A 254 -9.62 7.45 -17.81
CA GLY A 254 -9.36 6.74 -19.07
C GLY A 254 -8.51 5.49 -18.86
N ALA A 255 -7.44 5.58 -18.06
CA ALA A 255 -6.57 4.43 -17.75
C ALA A 255 -7.31 3.32 -16.99
N LEU A 256 -8.19 3.64 -16.04
CA LEU A 256 -9.04 2.67 -15.33
C LEU A 256 -9.89 1.86 -16.32
N GLN A 257 -10.61 2.54 -17.23
CA GLN A 257 -11.49 1.89 -18.20
C GLN A 257 -10.72 1.15 -19.29
N GLN A 258 -9.70 1.79 -19.85
CA GLN A 258 -8.93 1.25 -20.98
C GLN A 258 -8.12 0.03 -20.59
N TYR A 259 -7.48 0.06 -19.42
CA TYR A 259 -6.56 -0.98 -18.98
C TYR A 259 -7.15 -1.92 -17.93
N GLY A 260 -8.32 -1.63 -17.35
CA GLY A 260 -8.90 -2.48 -16.30
C GLY A 260 -8.06 -2.52 -15.01
N VAL A 261 -7.26 -1.47 -14.76
CA VAL A 261 -6.55 -1.34 -13.48
C VAL A 261 -7.54 -0.93 -12.39
N HIS A 262 -7.26 -1.30 -11.15
CA HIS A 262 -8.17 -1.11 -10.03
C HIS A 262 -8.05 0.29 -9.41
N LEU A 263 -6.84 0.85 -9.49
CA LEU A 263 -6.50 2.13 -8.91
C LEU A 263 -5.49 2.87 -9.80
N VAL A 264 -5.68 4.18 -9.93
CA VAL A 264 -4.70 5.08 -10.56
C VAL A 264 -4.29 6.13 -9.54
N VAL A 265 -2.99 6.21 -9.27
CA VAL A 265 -2.41 7.27 -8.45
C VAL A 265 -1.96 8.39 -9.38
N ALA A 266 -2.70 9.49 -9.31
CA ALA A 266 -2.57 10.66 -10.15
C ALA A 266 -1.82 11.78 -9.40
N ASN A 267 -0.70 12.22 -9.97
CA ASN A 267 0.18 13.21 -9.35
C ASN A 267 0.47 14.36 -10.30
N GLU A 268 0.66 15.55 -9.72
CA GLU A 268 1.26 16.70 -10.39
C GLU A 268 2.76 16.76 -10.07
N PRO A 269 3.66 17.01 -11.04
CA PRO A 269 5.11 17.03 -10.84
C PRO A 269 5.58 17.91 -9.69
N HIS A 270 4.99 19.10 -9.54
CA HIS A 270 5.37 20.08 -8.52
C HIS A 270 4.92 19.69 -7.11
N ASN A 271 3.88 18.85 -6.99
CA ASN A 271 3.25 18.51 -5.71
C ASN A 271 3.42 17.04 -5.32
N LYS A 272 4.10 16.22 -6.13
CA LYS A 272 4.19 14.75 -5.98
C LYS A 272 4.69 14.25 -4.61
N ALA A 273 5.41 15.06 -3.84
CA ALA A 273 5.91 14.71 -2.51
C ALA A 273 4.97 15.14 -1.37
N ARG A 274 3.97 15.98 -1.67
CA ARG A 274 3.08 16.62 -0.68
C ARG A 274 1.61 16.29 -0.91
N LYS A 275 1.20 15.96 -2.13
CA LYS A 275 -0.18 15.64 -2.47
C LYS A 275 -0.21 14.61 -3.60
N VAL A 276 -1.09 13.62 -3.45
CA VAL A 276 -1.41 12.63 -4.48
C VAL A 276 -2.92 12.42 -4.51
N THR A 277 -3.49 12.30 -5.70
CA THR A 277 -4.91 11.99 -5.89
C THR A 277 -5.04 10.54 -6.30
N VAL A 278 -5.86 9.79 -5.58
CA VAL A 278 -6.10 8.38 -5.84
C VAL A 278 -7.48 8.24 -6.45
N VAL A 279 -7.56 7.63 -7.64
CA VAL A 279 -8.81 7.42 -8.38
C VAL A 279 -9.04 5.93 -8.51
N GLY A 280 -10.19 5.44 -8.04
CA GLY A 280 -10.56 4.03 -8.10
C GLY A 280 -11.57 3.70 -9.20
N ALA A 281 -11.62 2.42 -9.56
CA ALA A 281 -12.48 1.91 -10.63
C ALA A 281 -13.98 2.07 -10.33
N MET A 282 -14.39 2.21 -9.07
CA MET A 282 -15.79 2.44 -8.69
C MET A 282 -16.17 3.94 -8.68
N GLY A 283 -15.31 4.79 -9.23
CA GLY A 283 -15.52 6.24 -9.30
C GLY A 283 -15.15 6.97 -8.02
N GLU A 284 -14.62 6.28 -7.01
CA GLU A 284 -14.14 6.93 -5.81
C GLU A 284 -12.87 7.75 -6.09
N GLN A 285 -12.77 8.88 -5.42
CA GLN A 285 -11.62 9.78 -5.50
C GLN A 285 -11.22 10.19 -4.09
N GLU A 286 -9.97 9.94 -3.75
CA GLU A 286 -9.41 10.22 -2.43
C GLU A 286 -8.14 11.04 -2.59
N GLU A 287 -8.06 12.16 -1.88
CA GLU A 287 -6.87 13.01 -1.88
C GLU A 287 -6.03 12.72 -0.64
N ILE A 288 -4.76 12.41 -0.85
CA ILE A 288 -3.80 12.17 0.22
C ILE A 288 -2.83 13.34 0.26
N GLN A 289 -2.77 13.99 1.41
CA GLN A 289 -1.84 15.07 1.68
C GLN A 289 -0.79 14.63 2.70
N PHE A 290 0.43 15.13 2.53
CA PHE A 290 1.50 14.94 3.47
C PHE A 290 1.15 15.67 4.77
N THR A 291 1.25 14.96 5.89
CA THR A 291 1.12 15.57 7.22
C THR A 291 2.42 15.41 8.00
N PRO A 292 2.77 16.34 8.91
CA PRO A 292 3.95 16.20 9.76
C PRO A 292 3.95 14.96 10.66
N LYS A 293 2.82 14.24 10.77
CA LYS A 293 2.72 12.98 11.52
C LYS A 293 3.35 11.81 10.75
N ASN A 294 3.55 11.92 9.44
CA ASN A 294 4.10 10.90 8.57
C ASN A 294 5.50 11.27 8.12
N ASN A 295 6.40 10.29 7.95
CA ASN A 295 7.76 10.59 7.47
C ASN A 295 7.80 10.86 5.96
N CYS A 296 6.82 10.35 5.21
CA CYS A 296 6.69 10.54 3.77
C CYS A 296 5.24 10.35 3.30
N ILE A 297 4.93 10.83 2.09
CA ILE A 297 3.59 10.68 1.48
C ILE A 297 3.27 9.21 1.15
N GLU A 298 4.30 8.37 0.99
CA GLU A 298 4.13 6.95 0.69
C GLU A 298 3.53 6.16 1.87
N GLU A 299 3.67 6.61 3.11
CA GLU A 299 3.02 5.98 4.27
C GLU A 299 1.49 5.92 4.11
N PRO A 300 0.76 7.06 4.10
CA PRO A 300 -0.70 7.02 3.96
C PRO A 300 -1.16 6.49 2.59
N LEU A 301 -0.37 6.71 1.53
CA LEU A 301 -0.68 6.18 0.20
C LEU A 301 -0.66 4.65 0.16
N VAL A 302 0.40 4.03 0.67
CA VAL A 302 0.53 2.57 0.65
C VAL A 302 -0.43 1.93 1.64
N GLU A 303 -0.72 2.58 2.76
CA GLU A 303 -1.79 2.14 3.67
C GLU A 303 -3.13 2.10 2.96
N LEU A 304 -3.53 3.15 2.23
CA LEU A 304 -4.78 3.15 1.46
C LEU A 304 -4.79 2.06 0.38
N VAL A 305 -3.68 1.89 -0.36
CA VAL A 305 -3.56 0.85 -1.40
C VAL A 305 -3.70 -0.55 -0.78
N ALA A 306 -2.98 -0.82 0.31
CA ALA A 306 -3.08 -2.09 1.03
C ALA A 306 -4.49 -2.29 1.58
N GLN A 307 -5.17 -1.21 2.00
CA GLN A 307 -6.55 -1.27 2.44
C GLN A 307 -7.50 -1.73 1.34
N LYS A 308 -7.46 -1.06 0.19
CA LYS A 308 -8.28 -1.44 -0.97
C LYS A 308 -7.93 -2.83 -1.48
N HIS A 309 -6.66 -3.21 -1.49
CA HIS A 309 -6.24 -4.55 -1.90
C HIS A 309 -6.78 -5.63 -0.93
N SER A 310 -6.72 -5.44 0.38
CA SER A 310 -7.30 -6.39 1.33
C SER A 310 -8.82 -6.53 1.21
N VAL A 311 -9.54 -5.43 0.93
CA VAL A 311 -10.98 -5.49 0.59
C VAL A 311 -11.19 -6.32 -0.68
N PHE A 312 -10.35 -6.15 -1.69
CA PHE A 312 -10.44 -6.87 -2.97
C PHE A 312 -10.33 -8.39 -2.84
N PHE A 313 -9.44 -8.92 -1.99
CA PHE A 313 -9.38 -10.37 -1.72
C PHE A 313 -10.16 -10.83 -0.49
N GLY A 314 -11.09 -10.00 0.01
CA GLY A 314 -12.07 -10.39 1.03
C GLY A 314 -11.54 -10.47 2.47
N GLU A 315 -10.38 -9.88 2.78
CA GLU A 315 -9.89 -9.76 4.14
C GLU A 315 -10.43 -8.48 4.81
N ILE A 316 -11.24 -8.65 5.86
CA ILE A 316 -11.69 -7.54 6.71
C ILE A 316 -10.49 -6.98 7.46
N ILE A 317 -10.07 -5.78 7.10
CA ILE A 317 -9.02 -5.07 7.83
C ILE A 317 -9.60 -4.58 9.14
N LYS A 318 -9.13 -5.18 10.24
CA LYS A 318 -9.25 -4.54 11.54
C LYS A 318 -8.36 -3.29 11.48
N PRO A 319 -8.86 -2.08 11.79
CA PRO A 319 -8.04 -0.88 11.79
C PRO A 319 -6.80 -1.15 12.65
N GLN A 320 -5.62 -1.05 12.05
CA GLN A 320 -4.38 -1.16 12.80
C GLN A 320 -4.36 0.00 13.78
N ARG A 321 -4.49 -0.31 15.08
CA ARG A 321 -4.06 0.63 16.11
C ARG A 321 -2.57 0.85 15.90
N PRO A 322 -2.05 2.08 16.10
CA PRO A 322 -0.61 2.31 16.13
C PRO A 322 0.02 1.26 17.04
N ASN A 323 1.10 0.65 16.55
CA ASN A 323 1.82 -0.44 17.19
C ASN A 323 2.45 0.06 18.52
N ILE A 324 1.64 0.14 19.58
CA ILE A 324 2.14 -0.01 20.94
C ILE A 324 2.08 -1.51 21.18
N LYS A 325 3.24 -2.16 21.08
CA LYS A 325 3.37 -3.59 21.34
C LYS A 325 2.94 -3.88 22.77
N LEU A 326 1.87 -4.67 22.91
CA LEU A 326 1.74 -5.61 24.01
C LEU A 326 1.38 -6.96 23.37
N ASP A 327 2.25 -7.93 23.60
CA ASP A 327 2.25 -9.25 22.98
C ASP A 327 0.96 -10.03 23.22
N GLY A 328 0.63 -10.94 22.29
CA GLY A 328 -0.14 -12.15 22.64
C GLY A 328 -1.45 -12.41 21.88
N GLN A 329 -1.30 -13.14 20.76
CA GLN A 329 -2.05 -14.36 20.38
C GLN A 329 -3.54 -14.33 19.91
N SER A 330 -3.68 -14.92 18.70
CA SER A 330 -4.74 -15.77 18.09
C SER A 330 -6.21 -15.30 18.08
N GLU A 331 -6.81 -15.03 16.90
CA GLU A 331 -7.29 -15.92 15.81
C GLU A 331 -8.66 -16.58 16.07
N GLY A 332 -9.54 -16.53 15.06
CA GLY A 332 -10.81 -17.28 15.04
C GLY A 332 -11.95 -16.55 14.32
N THR A 333 -12.21 -16.92 13.07
CA THR A 333 -13.30 -16.45 12.20
C THR A 333 -14.67 -17.00 12.64
N TYR A 334 -15.68 -16.14 12.55
CA TYR A 334 -17.06 -16.36 12.98
C TYR A 334 -17.91 -16.95 11.85
N ASP A 335 -18.46 -18.16 12.04
CA ASP A 335 -19.56 -18.69 11.22
C ASP A 335 -20.91 -18.39 11.93
N TYR A 336 -21.69 -17.46 11.36
CA TYR A 336 -22.96 -16.99 11.91
C TYR A 336 -24.06 -18.08 11.83
N ASN A 337 -23.99 -18.98 10.86
CA ASN A 337 -25.05 -19.93 10.57
C ASN A 337 -24.94 -21.20 11.43
N LYS A 338 -23.73 -21.59 11.85
CA LYS A 338 -23.54 -22.67 12.83
C LYS A 338 -24.04 -22.34 14.25
N ARG A 339 -23.99 -21.07 14.66
CA ARG A 339 -24.47 -20.66 16.01
C ARG A 339 -25.98 -20.60 16.14
N LYS A 340 -26.70 -20.23 15.08
CA LYS A 340 -28.16 -20.14 15.12
C LYS A 340 -28.79 -21.52 15.32
N ALA A 341 -28.29 -22.52 14.59
CA ALA A 341 -28.71 -23.91 14.72
C ALA A 341 -28.34 -24.52 16.10
N ALA A 342 -27.16 -24.19 16.64
CA ALA A 342 -26.74 -24.66 17.95
C ALA A 342 -27.48 -23.98 19.13
N ALA A 343 -27.90 -22.72 18.99
CA ALA A 343 -28.64 -21.99 20.02
C ALA A 343 -30.13 -22.41 20.12
N GLU A 344 -30.72 -22.88 19.03
CA GLU A 344 -32.09 -23.39 18.99
C GLU A 344 -32.23 -24.76 19.67
N MET A 345 -31.15 -25.54 19.73
CA MET A 345 -31.09 -26.87 20.35
C MET A 345 -30.75 -26.89 21.86
N LEU A 346 -30.58 -25.73 22.51
CA LEU A 346 -30.33 -25.68 23.95
C LEU A 346 -31.62 -25.86 24.78
N PRO A 347 -31.56 -26.52 25.95
CA PRO A 347 -32.68 -26.61 26.89
C PRO A 347 -33.18 -25.22 27.33
N GLU A 348 -34.50 -25.07 27.56
CA GLU A 348 -35.13 -23.78 27.89
C GLU A 348 -34.57 -23.11 29.16
N ASP A 349 -34.02 -23.90 30.08
CA ASP A 349 -33.42 -23.41 31.31
C ASP A 349 -32.10 -22.68 31.04
N CYS A 350 -31.33 -23.12 30.03
CA CYS A 350 -30.14 -22.41 29.54
C CYS A 350 -30.48 -21.12 28.77
N LYS A 351 -31.61 -21.10 28.04
CA LYS A 351 -32.09 -19.88 27.35
C LYS A 351 -32.56 -18.80 28.34
N LYS A 352 -33.11 -19.19 29.49
CA LYS A 352 -33.51 -18.28 30.59
C LYS A 352 -32.30 -17.66 31.32
N ALA A 353 -31.18 -18.38 31.45
CA ALA A 353 -29.94 -17.87 32.05
C ALA A 353 -29.27 -16.75 31.22
N LEU A 354 -29.45 -16.74 29.91
CA LEU A 354 -28.92 -15.70 29.01
C LEU A 354 -29.71 -14.37 29.03
N LYS A 355 -30.89 -14.34 29.66
CA LYS A 355 -31.81 -13.18 29.67
C LYS A 355 -31.78 -12.32 30.93
N LYS A 356 -30.94 -12.60 31.94
CA LYS A 356 -30.88 -11.78 33.18
C LYS A 356 -29.53 -11.08 33.38
N ASN A 357 -29.62 -9.75 33.52
CA ASN A 357 -28.66 -8.80 34.10
C ASN A 357 -27.34 -8.52 33.35
N LYS A 358 -27.38 -7.55 32.41
CA LYS A 358 -26.18 -6.82 31.97
C LYS A 358 -25.65 -5.94 33.11
N LYS A 359 -24.81 -6.48 33.99
CA LYS A 359 -23.85 -5.65 34.74
C LYS A 359 -22.76 -5.12 33.76
N PRO A 360 -22.23 -3.90 33.96
CA PRO A 360 -21.11 -3.41 33.17
C PRO A 360 -19.93 -4.38 33.30
N LYS A 361 -19.26 -4.71 32.18
CA LYS A 361 -18.11 -5.63 32.18
C LYS A 361 -16.97 -4.99 32.98
N SER A 362 -16.77 -5.43 34.22
CA SER A 362 -15.51 -5.28 34.94
C SER A 362 -14.50 -6.31 34.40
N THR A 363 -13.21 -6.00 34.47
CA THR A 363 -12.18 -7.02 34.31
C THR A 363 -12.27 -8.04 35.47
N SER A 364 -11.59 -9.18 35.38
CA SER A 364 -11.49 -10.19 36.45
C SER A 364 -11.03 -9.62 37.80
N ASP A 365 -10.51 -8.40 37.79
CA ASP A 365 -9.83 -7.76 38.92
C ASP A 365 -10.55 -6.50 39.43
N GLY A 366 -11.84 -6.34 39.10
CA GLY A 366 -12.69 -5.27 39.66
C GLY A 366 -12.55 -3.88 39.02
N ILE A 367 -11.66 -3.68 38.05
CA ILE A 367 -11.52 -2.39 37.35
C ILE A 367 -12.61 -2.26 36.27
N THR A 368 -13.35 -1.16 36.31
CA THR A 368 -14.53 -0.95 35.44
C THR A 368 -14.12 -0.28 34.13
N VAL A 369 -14.45 -0.92 33.00
CA VAL A 369 -14.14 -0.36 31.68
C VAL A 369 -15.12 0.78 31.35
N PRO A 370 -14.63 1.98 30.98
CA PRO A 370 -15.50 3.09 30.57
C PRO A 370 -16.37 2.73 29.36
N LYS A 371 -17.66 3.09 29.43
CA LYS A 371 -18.57 2.96 28.29
C LYS A 371 -18.22 3.99 27.23
N ARG A 372 -18.09 3.54 25.97
CA ARG A 372 -17.81 4.39 24.80
C ARG A 372 -18.74 5.61 24.73
N ALA A 373 -18.24 6.69 24.15
CA ALA A 373 -19.05 7.86 23.83
C ALA A 373 -20.17 7.49 22.85
N LYS A 374 -21.37 8.03 23.06
CA LYS A 374 -22.51 7.95 22.16
C LYS A 374 -22.38 9.02 21.09
N THR A 375 -22.80 8.68 19.87
CA THR A 375 -22.87 9.64 18.76
C THR A 375 -24.14 10.47 18.83
N ALA A 376 -24.18 11.58 18.09
CA ALA A 376 -25.36 12.45 18.02
C ALA A 376 -26.62 11.68 17.60
N TYR A 377 -26.48 10.78 16.61
CA TYR A 377 -27.56 9.90 16.18
C TYR A 377 -28.05 8.93 17.26
N LEU A 378 -27.17 8.45 18.16
CA LEU A 378 -27.59 7.56 19.25
C LEU A 378 -28.37 8.31 20.32
N TYR A 379 -28.01 9.55 20.62
CA TYR A 379 -28.80 10.42 21.48
C TYR A 379 -30.17 10.73 20.87
N PHE A 380 -30.19 11.05 19.59
CA PHE A 380 -31.44 11.22 18.83
C PHE A 380 -32.32 9.97 18.89
N CYS A 381 -31.75 8.78 18.67
CA CYS A 381 -32.46 7.52 18.76
C CYS A 381 -32.98 7.25 20.18
N GLU A 382 -32.25 7.60 21.24
CA GLU A 382 -32.72 7.38 22.62
C GLU A 382 -33.94 8.23 22.95
N GLU A 383 -34.01 9.46 22.43
CA GLU A 383 -35.13 10.38 22.62
C GLU A 383 -36.33 9.98 21.74
N ARG A 384 -36.12 9.67 20.46
CA ARG A 384 -37.19 9.45 19.48
C ARG A 384 -37.73 8.02 19.44
N ARG A 385 -36.91 7.01 19.74
CA ARG A 385 -37.34 5.60 19.70
C ARG A 385 -38.55 5.28 20.59
N PRO A 386 -38.66 5.72 21.86
CA PRO A 386 -39.86 5.44 22.66
C PRO A 386 -41.11 6.11 22.07
N ILE A 387 -40.98 7.32 21.52
CA ILE A 387 -42.07 8.06 20.88
C ILE A 387 -42.55 7.31 19.63
N MET A 388 -41.61 6.87 18.79
CA MET A 388 -41.89 6.13 17.57
C MET A 388 -42.51 4.76 17.86
N LYS A 389 -42.06 4.09 18.92
CA LYS A 389 -42.60 2.80 19.36
C LYS A 389 -44.03 2.91 19.93
N ASN A 390 -44.30 3.96 20.69
CA ASN A 390 -45.64 4.19 21.24
C ASN A 390 -46.65 4.63 20.17
N SER A 391 -46.19 5.41 19.18
CA SER A 391 -47.02 5.85 18.05
C SER A 391 -47.27 4.72 17.04
N ASN A 392 -46.39 3.71 17.01
CA ASN A 392 -46.51 2.55 16.13
C ASN A 392 -46.33 1.20 16.89
N PRO A 393 -47.31 0.78 17.71
CA PRO A 393 -47.17 -0.40 18.59
C PRO A 393 -46.96 -1.73 17.87
N GLY A 394 -47.29 -1.81 16.57
CA GLY A 394 -47.11 -3.01 15.73
C GLY A 394 -45.82 -3.04 14.92
N TRP A 395 -45.01 -1.97 14.95
CA TRP A 395 -43.79 -1.94 14.14
C TRP A 395 -42.68 -2.79 14.74
N SER A 396 -42.00 -3.53 13.87
CA SER A 396 -40.77 -4.23 14.24
C SER A 396 -39.67 -3.21 14.57
N MET A 397 -38.74 -3.61 15.45
CA MET A 397 -37.57 -2.79 15.80
C MET A 397 -36.75 -2.38 14.56
N VAL A 398 -36.77 -3.21 13.50
CA VAL A 398 -36.12 -2.92 12.22
C VAL A 398 -36.80 -1.75 11.52
N ASN A 399 -38.12 -1.74 11.46
CA ASN A 399 -38.89 -0.65 10.84
C ASN A 399 -38.74 0.66 11.63
N ILE A 400 -38.80 0.59 12.97
CA ILE A 400 -38.56 1.75 13.83
C ILE A 400 -37.17 2.34 13.60
N THR A 401 -36.14 1.49 13.49
CA THR A 401 -34.76 1.97 13.27
C THR A 401 -34.57 2.56 11.88
N LYS A 402 -35.26 2.01 10.86
CA LYS A 402 -35.25 2.55 9.50
C LYS A 402 -35.89 3.94 9.45
N GLU A 403 -37.03 4.12 10.12
CA GLU A 403 -37.74 5.40 10.16
C GLU A 403 -36.96 6.48 10.91
N LEU A 404 -36.36 6.13 12.05
CA LEU A 404 -35.45 7.03 12.78
C LEU A 404 -34.24 7.45 11.93
N GLY A 405 -33.76 6.58 11.05
CA GLY A 405 -32.70 6.92 10.11
C GLY A 405 -33.14 8.00 9.11
N THR A 406 -34.35 7.88 8.56
CA THR A 406 -34.95 8.86 7.65
C THR A 406 -35.17 10.20 8.36
N GLU A 407 -35.75 10.17 9.56
CA GLU A 407 -36.03 11.37 10.36
C GLU A 407 -34.74 12.12 10.75
N TRP A 408 -33.66 11.38 11.05
CA TRP A 408 -32.34 11.99 11.33
C TRP A 408 -31.75 12.72 10.12
N GLN A 409 -31.92 12.18 8.90
CA GLN A 409 -31.42 12.84 7.69
C GLN A 409 -32.22 14.08 7.33
N ALA A 410 -33.50 14.12 7.69
CA ALA A 410 -34.40 15.25 7.47
C ALA A 410 -34.33 16.32 8.58
N LEU A 411 -33.57 16.09 9.66
CA LEU A 411 -33.54 16.95 10.84
C LEU A 411 -32.85 18.31 10.52
N PRO A 412 -33.48 19.45 10.85
CA PRO A 412 -32.89 20.77 10.67
C PRO A 412 -31.58 20.95 11.44
N GLY A 413 -30.68 21.79 10.92
CA GLY A 413 -29.34 22.00 11.50
C GLY A 413 -29.36 22.44 12.97
N GLU A 414 -30.35 23.23 13.40
CA GLU A 414 -30.47 23.68 14.80
C GLU A 414 -30.86 22.55 15.75
N GLU A 415 -31.82 21.71 15.37
CA GLU A 415 -32.22 20.54 16.17
C GLU A 415 -31.13 19.48 16.18
N ARG A 416 -30.40 19.34 15.06
CA ARG A 416 -29.25 18.45 14.96
C ARG A 416 -28.09 18.91 15.86
N LYS A 417 -27.86 20.22 15.97
CA LYS A 417 -26.82 20.82 16.82
C LYS A 417 -26.98 20.42 18.29
N LYS A 418 -28.22 20.34 18.81
CA LYS A 418 -28.50 19.82 20.16
C LYS A 418 -27.86 18.44 20.39
N PHE A 419 -28.00 17.53 19.44
CA PHE A 419 -27.46 16.17 19.56
C PHE A 419 -25.95 16.12 19.30
N GLU A 420 -25.41 17.00 18.48
CA GLU A 420 -23.97 17.15 18.25
C GLU A 420 -23.25 17.69 19.49
N ASP A 421 -23.84 18.66 20.20
CA ASP A 421 -23.33 19.16 21.48
C ASP A 421 -23.37 18.08 22.58
N LEU A 422 -24.46 17.29 22.64
CA LEU A 422 -24.55 16.13 23.54
C LEU A 422 -23.47 15.08 23.24
N ALA A 423 -23.22 14.79 21.96
CA ALA A 423 -22.17 13.87 21.54
C ALA A 423 -20.77 14.40 21.89
N LYS A 424 -20.53 15.70 21.72
CA LYS A 424 -19.27 16.34 22.07
C LYS A 424 -19.00 16.30 23.58
N ASN A 425 -20.02 16.54 24.39
CA ASN A 425 -19.91 16.41 25.84
C ASN A 425 -19.70 14.96 26.29
N ASP A 426 -20.33 14.00 25.62
CA ASP A 426 -20.15 12.58 25.93
C ASP A 426 -18.77 12.04 25.50
N GLN A 427 -18.22 12.63 24.43
CA GLN A 427 -16.83 12.41 24.01
C GLN A 427 -15.85 12.89 25.08
N LEU A 428 -16.05 14.09 25.63
CA LEU A 428 -15.25 14.61 26.74
C LEU A 428 -15.36 13.74 28.00
N ARG A 429 -16.59 13.31 28.38
CA ARG A 429 -16.79 12.33 29.47
C ARG A 429 -15.97 11.07 29.22
N TYR A 430 -16.07 10.49 28.02
CA TYR A 430 -15.37 9.26 27.69
C TYR A 430 -13.85 9.42 27.76
N GLU A 431 -13.31 10.53 27.27
CA GLU A 431 -11.89 10.85 27.34
C GLU A 431 -11.40 10.92 28.79
N MET A 432 -12.11 11.66 29.66
CA MET A 432 -11.79 11.75 31.09
C MET A 432 -11.88 10.39 31.79
N GLN A 433 -12.93 9.62 31.53
CA GLN A 433 -13.10 8.28 32.12
C GLN A 433 -12.05 7.29 31.61
N ASN A 434 -11.65 7.40 30.35
CA ASN A 434 -10.64 6.57 29.73
C ASN A 434 -9.24 6.91 30.24
N GLU A 435 -8.93 8.18 30.45
CA GLU A 435 -7.69 8.62 31.08
C GLU A 435 -7.59 8.10 32.53
N ALA A 436 -8.66 8.23 33.31
CA ALA A 436 -8.72 7.67 34.67
C ALA A 436 -8.57 6.14 34.68
N TYR A 437 -9.21 5.44 33.74
CA TYR A 437 -9.08 4.00 33.56
C TYR A 437 -7.64 3.57 33.21
N LEU A 438 -6.99 4.29 32.30
CA LEU A 438 -5.58 4.05 31.94
C LEU A 438 -4.64 4.36 33.11
N GLY A 439 -4.96 5.38 33.92
CA GLY A 439 -4.26 5.69 35.16
C GLY A 439 -4.32 4.52 36.15
N GLN A 440 -5.52 3.98 36.40
CA GLN A 440 -5.70 2.83 37.29
C GLN A 440 -4.93 1.58 36.82
N LEU A 441 -4.87 1.34 35.50
CA LEU A 441 -4.06 0.25 34.94
C LEU A 441 -2.56 0.49 35.11
N ARG A 442 -2.08 1.72 34.95
CA ARG A 442 -0.66 2.07 35.14
C ARG A 442 -0.22 1.91 36.59
N THR A 443 -1.01 2.42 37.55
CA THR A 443 -0.72 2.29 38.98
C THR A 443 -0.67 0.82 39.40
N LYS A 444 -1.57 -0.01 38.88
CA LYS A 444 -1.58 -1.45 39.15
C LYS A 444 -0.34 -2.17 38.58
N ALA A 445 0.08 -1.80 37.37
CA ALA A 445 1.27 -2.37 36.73
C ALA A 445 2.58 -1.98 37.44
N MET A 446 2.59 -0.89 38.22
CA MET A 446 3.73 -0.50 39.05
C MET A 446 3.72 -1.09 40.46
N SER A 447 2.58 -1.63 40.92
CA SER A 447 2.42 -2.28 42.23
C SER A 447 2.58 -3.81 42.20
N MET A 448 2.81 -4.38 41.01
CA MET A 448 3.19 -5.78 40.78
C MET A 448 4.67 -5.84 40.42
#